data_AF-A0A962NC79-F1
#
_entry.id   AF-A0A962NC79-F1
#
_cell.length_a   1.000
_cell.length_b   1.000
_cell.length_c   1.000
_cell.angle_alpha   90.00
_cell.angle_beta   90.00
_cell.angle_gamma   90.00
#
_symmetry.space_group_name_H-M   'P 1'
#
loop_
_entity.id
_entity.type
_entity.pdbx_description
1 polymer ?
#
loop_
_entity_poly.entity_id
_entity_poly.type
_entity_poly.pdbx_seq_one_letter_code
_entity_poly.pdbx_strand_id
1 'polypeptide(L)' 'GDQARAVLEALLQKYADNGIASVESMDILKVDPLRVHGTPMEIVGLFGGREDYLAAIHELETALYEKAA' A
#
# COMPACT_ATOMS: atom_id res chain seq x y z
N GLY A 1 -2.83 12.54 -3.97
CA GLY A 1 -1.70 13.45 -4.22
C GLY A 1 -0.43 12.65 -4.50
N ASP A 2 0.66 13.32 -4.87
CA ASP A 2 1.89 12.66 -5.35
C ASP A 2 2.50 11.69 -4.33
N GLN A 3 2.42 12.02 -3.03
CA GLN A 3 2.90 11.11 -1.97
C GLN A 3 2.08 9.82 -1.85
N ALA A 4 0.75 9.91 -1.87
CA ALA A 4 -0.11 8.72 -1.83
C ALA A 4 0.13 7.81 -3.03
N ARG A 5 0.39 8.40 -4.21
CA ARG A 5 0.76 7.65 -5.41
C ARG A 5 2.12 6.94 -5.26
N ALA A 6 3.14 7.63 -4.74
CA ALA A 6 4.44 7.01 -4.49
C ALA A 6 4.36 5.84 -3.50
N VAL A 7 3.54 5.99 -2.46
CA VAL A 7 3.25 4.91 -1.51
C VAL A 7 2.57 3.72 -2.20
N LEU A 8 1.58 3.96 -3.06
CA LEU A 8 0.92 2.90 -3.84
C LEU A 8 1.90 2.17 -4.78
N GLU A 9 2.78 2.89 -5.47
CA GLU A 9 3.79 2.30 -6.35
C GLU A 9 4.78 1.44 -5.54
N ALA A 10 5.20 1.88 -4.36
CA ALA A 10 6.04 1.10 -3.46
C ALA A 10 5.33 -0.16 -2.92
N LEU A 11 4.05 -0.05 -2.57
CA LEU A 11 3.21 -1.19 -2.15
C LEU A 11 3.07 -2.22 -3.28
N LEU A 12 2.84 -1.76 -4.51
CA LEU A 12 2.73 -2.59 -5.70
C LEU A 12 4.00 -3.39 -5.96
N GLN A 13 5.15 -2.72 -5.85
CA GLN A 13 6.44 -3.37 -6.02
C GLN A 13 6.69 -4.40 -4.91
N LYS A 14 6.33 -4.08 -3.65
CA LYS A 14 6.43 -5.02 -2.54
C LYS A 14 5.51 -6.22 -2.66
N TYR A 15 4.31 -6.01 -3.18
CA TYR A 15 3.37 -7.06 -3.50
C TYR A 15 3.95 -8.02 -4.55
N ALA A 16 4.56 -7.49 -5.63
CA ALA A 16 5.19 -8.30 -6.67
C ALA A 16 6.35 -9.14 -6.13
N ASP A 17 7.10 -8.61 -5.16
CA ASP A 17 8.27 -9.28 -4.58
C ASP A 17 7.91 -10.29 -3.46
N ASN A 18 6.89 -10.01 -2.64
CA ASN A 18 6.62 -10.76 -1.39
C ASN A 18 5.22 -11.43 -1.33
N GLY A 19 4.35 -11.19 -2.31
CA GLY A 19 2.99 -11.74 -2.36
C GLY A 19 1.97 -11.03 -1.45
N ILE A 20 0.70 -11.39 -1.64
CA ILE A 20 -0.51 -10.76 -1.08
C ILE A 20 -0.52 -10.71 0.46
N ALA A 21 -0.03 -11.78 1.11
CA ALA A 21 -0.22 -12.00 2.54
C ALA A 21 0.41 -10.92 3.45
N SER A 22 1.31 -10.08 2.93
CA SER A 22 1.98 -9.05 3.73
C SER A 22 1.31 -7.68 3.66
N VAL A 23 0.43 -7.42 2.69
CA VAL A 23 -0.04 -6.05 2.36
C VAL A 23 -1.26 -5.63 3.20
N GLU A 24 -2.06 -6.59 3.66
CA GLU A 24 -3.14 -6.35 4.63
C GLU A 24 -2.63 -5.99 6.03
N SER A 25 -1.37 -6.32 6.34
CA SER A 25 -0.76 -5.95 7.62
C SER A 25 -0.20 -4.53 7.56
N MET A 26 -0.53 -3.70 8.54
CA MET A 26 0.08 -2.36 8.73
C MET A 26 1.60 -2.42 8.90
N ASP A 27 2.16 -3.61 9.16
CA ASP A 27 3.60 -3.82 9.24
C ASP A 27 4.30 -3.61 7.90
N ILE A 28 3.60 -3.73 6.76
CA ILE A 28 4.18 -3.41 5.44
C ILE A 28 4.67 -1.96 5.36
N LEU A 29 3.98 -1.05 6.06
CA LEU A 29 4.33 0.37 6.12
C LEU A 29 5.63 0.62 6.87
N LYS A 30 6.12 -0.34 7.66
CA LYS A 30 7.40 -0.26 8.39
C LYS A 30 8.59 -0.74 7.56
N VAL A 31 8.35 -1.34 6.39
CA VAL A 31 9.39 -1.92 5.53
C VAL A 31 9.92 -0.85 4.56
N ASP A 32 11.20 -0.90 4.21
CA ASP A 32 11.75 -0.04 3.14
C ASP A 32 11.20 -0.43 1.76
N PRO A 33 10.81 0.52 0.89
CA PRO A 33 10.96 1.96 1.01
C PRO A 33 9.74 2.69 1.62
N LEU A 34 8.75 1.95 2.15
CA LEU A 34 7.52 2.55 2.69
C LEU A 34 7.79 3.40 3.94
N ARG A 35 8.69 2.97 4.84
CA ARG A 35 9.07 3.78 6.02
C ARG A 35 9.70 5.14 5.67
N VAL A 36 10.17 5.31 4.44
CA VAL A 36 10.77 6.57 3.96
C VAL A 36 9.69 7.63 3.71
N HIS A 37 8.44 7.20 3.53
CA HIS A 37 7.27 8.06 3.35
C HIS A 37 6.63 8.51 4.68
N GLY A 38 7.11 8.04 5.82
CA GLY A 38 6.67 8.46 7.15
C GLY A 38 6.33 7.28 8.07
N THR A 39 5.74 7.59 9.22
CA THR A 39 5.18 6.60 10.13
C THR A 39 3.92 5.97 9.53
N PRO A 40 3.54 4.75 9.96
CA PRO A 40 2.32 4.10 9.46
C PRO A 40 1.06 4.99 9.59
N MET A 41 0.96 5.78 10.67
CA MET A 41 -0.18 6.68 10.87
C MET A 41 -0.19 7.85 9.89
N GLU A 42 0.98 8.43 9.57
CA GLU A 42 1.09 9.50 8.57
C GLU A 42 0.74 8.99 7.18
N ILE A 43 1.26 7.80 6.83
CA ILE A 43 0.96 7.16 5.54
C ILE A 43 -0.52 6.90 5.41
N VAL A 44 -1.17 6.31 6.42
CA VAL A 44 -2.63 6.10 6.45
C VAL A 44 -3.38 7.43 6.33
N GLY A 45 -2.87 8.49 6.97
CA GLY A 45 -3.40 9.84 6.85
C GLY A 45 -3.35 10.40 5.42
N LEU A 46 -2.38 9.98 4.59
CA LEU A 46 -2.31 10.39 3.18
C LEU A 46 -3.50 9.89 2.34
N PHE A 47 -4.15 8.81 2.78
CA PHE A 47 -5.31 8.21 2.10
C PHE A 47 -6.65 8.77 2.60
N GLY A 48 -6.67 9.53 3.70
CA GLY A 48 -7.90 10.03 4.32
C GLY A 48 -8.28 9.29 5.61
N GLY A 49 -7.58 8.21 5.94
CA GLY A 49 -7.79 7.43 7.15
C GLY A 49 -7.60 5.95 6.91
N ARG A 50 -7.82 5.15 7.97
CA ARG A 50 -7.63 3.69 7.91
C ARG A 50 -8.56 3.03 6.91
N GLU A 51 -9.83 3.45 6.85
CA GLU A 51 -10.82 2.88 5.94
C GLU A 51 -10.46 3.15 4.48
N ASP A 52 -10.09 4.40 4.16
CA ASP A 52 -9.67 4.79 2.81
C ASP A 52 -8.37 4.10 2.38
N TYR A 53 -7.42 3.93 3.32
CA TYR A 53 -6.22 3.14 3.05
C TYR A 53 -6.57 1.69 2.69
N LEU A 54 -7.41 1.02 3.49
CA LEU A 54 -7.81 -0.36 3.22
C LEU A 54 -8.57 -0.48 1.90
N ALA A 55 -9.44 0.48 1.57
CA ALA A 55 -10.12 0.53 0.28
C ALA A 55 -9.10 0.64 -0.87
N ALA A 56 -8.10 1.51 -0.75
CA ALA A 56 -7.04 1.66 -1.75
C ALA A 56 -6.20 0.38 -1.94
N ILE A 57 -5.90 -0.35 -0.86
CA ILE A 57 -5.23 -1.65 -0.94
C ILE A 57 -6.12 -2.67 -1.65
N HIS A 58 -7.40 -2.73 -1.31
CA HIS A 58 -8.33 -3.67 -1.93
C HIS A 58 -8.54 -3.40 -3.42
N GLU A 59 -8.63 -2.12 -3.81
CA GLU A 59 -8.65 -1.72 -5.22
C GLU A 59 -7.35 -2.11 -5.94
N LEU A 60 -6.19 -1.95 -5.28
CA LEU A 60 -4.90 -2.35 -5.82
C LEU A 60 -4.83 -3.86 -6.05
N GLU A 61 -5.26 -4.66 -5.07
CA GLU A 61 -5.34 -6.11 -5.19
C GLU A 61 -6.27 -6.55 -6.32
N THR A 62 -7.47 -5.96 -6.38
CA THR A 62 -8.45 -6.26 -7.42
C THR A 62 -7.86 -5.96 -8.81
N ALA A 63 -7.24 -4.80 -8.99
CA ALA A 63 -6.58 -4.43 -10.24
C ALA A 63 -5.42 -5.36 -10.61
N LEU A 64 -4.72 -5.91 -9.62
CA LEU A 64 -3.63 -6.88 -9.84
C LEU A 64 -4.14 -8.26 -10.23
N TYR A 65 -5.18 -8.74 -9.56
CA TYR A 65 -5.85 -10.00 -9.90
C TYR A 65 -6.50 -9.95 -11.28
N GLU A 66 -7.17 -8.84 -11.62
CA GLU A 66 -7.75 -8.64 -12.96
C GLU A 66 -6.69 -8.63 -14.07
N LYS A 67 -5.49 -8.11 -13.78
CA LYS A 67 -4.39 -8.08 -14.76
C LYS A 67 -3.60 -9.40 -14.83
N ALA A 68 -3.73 -10.26 -13.82
CA ALA A 68 -3.11 -11.58 -13.78
C ALA A 68 -3.98 -12.69 -14.40
N ALA A 69 -5.26 -12.42 -14.67
CA ALA A 69 -6.21 -13.31 -15.35
C ALA A 69 -6.15 -13.16 -16.88
#